data_AF-A0A9E2WYU3-F1
#
_entry.id   AF-A0A9E2WYU3-F1
#
_cell.length_a   1.000
_cell.length_b   1.000
_cell.length_c   1.000
_cell.angle_alpha   90.00
_cell.angle_beta   90.00
_cell.angle_gamma   90.00
#
_symmetry.space_group_name_H-M   'P 1'
#
loop_
_entity.id
_entity.type
_entity.pdbx_description
1 polymer ?
#
loop_
_entity_poly.entity_id
_entity_poly.type
_entity_poly.pdbx_seq_one_letter_code
_entity_poly.pdbx_strand_id
1 'polypeptide(L)' 'RIDPSTGLLSVTGFATQGVNFPRNFAIDPSGKWLYVANQKGDTIVQFGINPETGELSPTGQITPSITPVAMVFRTAG' A
#
# COMPACT_ATOMS: atom_id res chain seq x y z
N ARG A 1 8.24 -11.74 -0.37
CA ARG A 1 7.99 -12.82 -1.35
C ARG A 1 7.60 -14.09 -0.59
N ILE A 2 6.75 -14.94 -1.18
CA ILE A 2 6.24 -16.15 -0.54
C ILE A 2 6.85 -17.36 -1.24
N ASP A 3 7.37 -18.33 -0.48
CA ASP A 3 7.68 -19.66 -0.99
C ASP A 3 6.38 -20.48 -1.04
N PRO A 4 5.91 -20.93 -2.22
CA PRO A 4 4.65 -21.65 -2.33
C PRO A 4 4.68 -23.07 -1.73
N SER A 5 5.86 -23.66 -1.54
CA SER A 5 6.01 -25.00 -0.99
C SER A 5 6.00 -25.03 0.53
N THR A 6 6.50 -23.97 1.17
CA THR A 6 6.64 -23.87 2.63
C THR A 6 5.73 -22.82 3.27
N GLY A 7 5.23 -21.87 2.49
CA GLY A 7 4.48 -20.70 2.98
C GLY A 7 5.36 -19.63 3.64
N LEU A 8 6.69 -19.82 3.67
CA LEU A 8 7.59 -18.88 4.32
C LEU A 8 7.69 -17.55 3.56
N LEU A 9 7.86 -16.47 4.32
CA LEU A 9 7.98 -15.11 3.80
C LEU A 9 9.44 -14.66 3.81
N SER A 10 9.88 -14.03 2.73
CA SER A 10 11.13 -13.28 2.67
C SER A 10 10.86 -11.78 2.45
N VAL A 11 11.71 -10.95 3.06
CA VAL A 11 11.67 -9.49 2.86
C VAL A 11 12.07 -9.16 1.42
N THR A 12 11.27 -8.31 0.76
CA THR A 12 11.54 -7.83 -0.61
C THR A 12 11.95 -6.37 -0.67
N GLY A 13 11.64 -5.58 0.36
CA GLY A 13 12.00 -4.16 0.42
C GLY A 13 11.17 -3.39 1.43
N PHE A 14 11.39 -2.08 1.48
CA PHE A 14 10.69 -1.14 2.35
C PHE A 14 10.35 0.13 1.57
N ALA A 15 9.14 0.66 1.72
CA ALA A 15 8.72 1.94 1.16
C ALA A 15 8.06 2.78 2.25
N THR A 16 8.70 3.88 2.63
CA THR A 16 8.32 4.68 3.81
C THR A 16 8.10 6.17 3.50
N GLN A 17 8.37 6.61 2.26
CA GLN A 17 8.27 8.02 1.88
C GLN A 17 6.84 8.54 2.06
N GLY A 18 6.70 9.63 2.82
CA GLY A 18 5.42 10.26 3.11
C GLY A 18 4.54 9.53 4.12
N VAL A 19 4.97 8.37 4.63
CA VAL A 19 4.21 7.56 5.58
C VAL A 19 4.66 7.86 7.02
N ASN A 20 3.70 8.22 7.86
CA ASN A 20 3.82 8.45 9.30
C ASN A 20 2.69 7.72 10.05
N PHE A 21 3.04 6.60 10.69
CA PHE A 21 2.14 5.75 11.47
C PHE A 21 0.95 5.21 10.64
N PRO A 22 1.20 4.30 9.69
CA PRO A 22 0.17 3.72 8.85
C PRO A 22 -0.74 2.80 9.66
N ARG A 23 -2.05 2.89 9.44
CA ARG A 23 -3.04 2.05 10.15
C ARG A 23 -3.54 0.89 9.30
N ASN A 24 -3.63 1.09 7.99
CA ASN A 24 -4.09 0.10 7.02
C ASN A 24 -3.54 0.41 5.63
N PHE A 25 -3.64 -0.55 4.71
CA PHE A 25 -3.44 -0.33 3.28
C PHE A 25 -4.42 -1.19 2.46
N ALA A 26 -4.65 -0.78 1.21
CA ALA A 26 -5.43 -1.53 0.24
C ALA A 26 -4.73 -1.52 -1.12
N ILE A 27 -4.77 -2.66 -1.81
CA ILE A 27 -4.33 -2.79 -3.20
C ILE A 27 -5.58 -2.63 -4.08
N ASP A 28 -5.46 -1.84 -5.15
CA ASP A 28 -6.56 -1.64 -6.08
C ASP A 28 -6.87 -2.91 -6.89
N PRO A 29 -8.09 -3.04 -7.48
CA PRO A 29 -8.45 -4.24 -8.22
C PRO A 29 -7.55 -4.55 -9.43
N SER A 30 -6.85 -3.56 -9.99
CA SER A 30 -5.88 -3.82 -11.07
C SER A 30 -4.55 -4.39 -10.58
N GLY A 31 -4.29 -4.36 -9.27
CA GLY A 31 -3.02 -4.79 -8.68
C GLY A 31 -1.85 -3.84 -8.94
N LYS A 32 -2.11 -2.65 -9.50
CA LYS A 32 -1.07 -1.69 -9.90
C LYS A 32 -0.74 -0.69 -8.80
N TRP A 33 -1.68 -0.44 -7.89
CA TRP A 33 -1.59 0.63 -6.91
C TRP A 33 -1.84 0.11 -5.50
N LEU A 34 -1.05 0.61 -4.55
CA LEU A 34 -1.25 0.43 -3.12
C LEU A 34 -1.54 1.79 -2.48
N TYR A 35 -2.58 1.85 -1.65
CA TYR A 35 -2.95 3.05 -0.91
C TYR A 35 -2.80 2.80 0.58
N VAL A 36 -2.07 3.69 1.27
CA VAL A 36 -1.81 3.62 2.71
C VAL A 36 -2.70 4.62 3.44
N ALA A 37 -3.51 4.14 4.39
CA ALA A 37 -4.20 4.98 5.36
C ALA A 37 -3.17 5.46 6.40
N ASN A 38 -2.69 6.69 6.22
CA ASN A 38 -1.58 7.27 6.96
C ASN A 38 -2.07 8.02 8.21
N GLN A 39 -2.31 7.30 9.31
CA GLN A 39 -3.12 7.80 10.43
C GLN A 39 -2.55 9.04 11.11
N LYS A 40 -1.24 9.09 11.45
CA LYS A 40 -0.65 10.30 12.05
C LYS A 40 -0.18 11.33 11.02
N GLY A 41 -0.17 10.95 9.74
CA GLY A 41 0.11 11.87 8.65
C GLY A 41 -1.11 12.63 8.15
N ASP A 42 -2.32 12.26 8.58
CA ASP A 42 -3.59 12.81 8.09
C ASP A 42 -3.68 12.80 6.55
N THR A 43 -3.23 11.69 5.94
CA THR A 43 -3.22 11.51 4.49
C THR A 43 -3.53 10.08 4.05
N ILE A 44 -3.86 9.93 2.78
CA ILE A 44 -3.76 8.68 2.02
C ILE A 44 -2.56 8.81 1.09
N VAL A 45 -1.62 7.88 1.16
CA VAL A 45 -0.39 7.88 0.34
C VAL A 45 -0.47 6.76 -0.69
N GLN A 46 -0.17 7.06 -1.95
CA GLN A 46 -0.21 6.09 -3.04
C GLN A 46 1.19 5.62 -3.45
N PHE A 47 1.34 4.32 -3.63
CA PHE A 47 2.52 3.66 -4.20
C PHE A 47 2.14 2.90 -5.48
N GLY A 48 3.05 2.87 -6.45
CA GLY A 48 3.00 1.94 -7.57
C GLY A 48 3.57 0.58 -7.16
N ILE A 49 3.03 -0.50 -7.74
CA ILE A 49 3.48 -1.87 -7.51
C ILE A 49 4.17 -2.38 -8.79
N ASN A 50 5.40 -2.88 -8.67
CA ASN A 50 6.03 -3.63 -9.75
C ASN A 50 5.38 -5.02 -9.85
N PRO A 51 4.77 -5.40 -10.99
CA PRO A 51 4.02 -6.66 -11.11
C PRO A 51 4.91 -7.92 -11.09
N GLU A 52 6.20 -7.80 -11.39
CA GLU A 52 7.14 -8.93 -11.42
C GLU A 52 7.79 -9.14 -10.05
N THR A 53 8.16 -8.05 -9.38
CA THR A 53 8.95 -8.10 -8.13
C THR A 53 8.12 -7.86 -6.88
N GLY A 54 6.97 -7.18 -7.00
CA GLY A 54 6.17 -6.70 -5.88
C GLY A 54 6.75 -5.48 -5.16
N GLU A 55 7.81 -4.87 -5.69
CA GLU A 55 8.42 -3.67 -5.11
C GLU A 55 7.49 -2.46 -5.22
N LEU A 56 7.54 -1.61 -4.21
CA LEU A 56 6.73 -0.40 -4.12
C LEU A 56 7.53 0.83 -4.52
N SER A 57 6.98 1.66 -5.39
CA SER A 57 7.58 2.94 -5.79
C SER A 57 6.70 4.11 -5.35
N PRO A 58 7.29 5.18 -4.78
CA PRO A 58 6.55 6.38 -4.41
C PRO A 58 6.03 7.08 -5.66
N THR A 59 4.73 7.41 -5.68
CA THR A 59 4.12 8.14 -6.80
C THR A 59 4.16 9.66 -6.62
N GLY A 60 4.42 10.12 -5.39
CA GLY A 60 4.25 11.52 -4.98
C GLY A 60 2.79 11.93 -4.73
N GLN A 61 1.82 11.05 -5.00
CA GLN A 61 0.40 11.35 -4.76
C GLN A 61 0.07 11.17 -3.28
N ILE A 62 -0.36 12.27 -2.66
CA ILE A 62 -0.75 12.36 -1.26
C ILE A 62 -2.09 13.10 -1.18
N THR A 63 -3.12 12.42 -0.67
CA THR A 63 -4.46 12.98 -0.53
C THR A 63 -4.75 13.26 0.94
N PRO A 64 -5.09 14.49 1.35
CA PRO A 64 -5.48 14.78 2.73
C PRO A 64 -6.69 13.96 3.16
N SER A 65 -6.62 13.39 4.36
CA SER A 65 -7.72 12.66 5.01
C SER A 65 -7.44 12.61 6.50
N ILE A 66 -8.36 13.10 7.33
CA ILE A 66 -8.09 13.19 8.77
C ILE A 66 -8.12 11.79 9.37
N THR A 67 -7.00 11.39 9.98
CA THR A 67 -6.81 10.18 10.79
C THR A 67 -7.41 8.91 10.16
N PRO A 68 -7.06 8.55 8.90
CA PRO A 68 -7.66 7.43 8.20
C PRO A 68 -7.28 6.11 8.87
N VAL A 69 -8.25 5.19 8.96
CA VAL A 69 -8.10 3.93 9.71
C VAL A 69 -8.12 2.72 8.79
N ALA A 70 -9.09 2.64 7.88
CA ALA A 70 -9.28 1.50 7.00
C ALA A 70 -9.79 1.97 5.63
N MET A 71 -9.42 1.24 4.58
CA MET A 71 -9.89 1.48 3.22
C MET A 71 -10.15 0.15 2.53
N VAL A 72 -11.17 0.10 1.69
CA VAL A 72 -11.48 -1.06 0.84
C VAL A 72 -11.92 -0.57 -0.53
N PHE A 73 -11.60 -1.36 -1.55
CA PHE A 73 -12.16 -1.13 -2.89
C PHE A 73 -13.49 -1.85 -3.01
N ARG A 74 -14.48 -1.16 -3.56
CA ARG A 74 -15.70 -1.79 -4.05
C ARG A 74 -15.50 -2.10 -5.53
N THR A 75 -15.68 -3.35 -5.92
CA THR A 75 -15.85 -3.70 -7.33
C THR A 75 -17.25 -3.27 -7.77
N ALA A 76 -17.33 -2.58 -8.91
CA ALA A 76 -18.62 -2.38 -9.57
C ALA A 76 -19.15 -3.77 -10.00
N GLY A 77 -20.40 -4.06 -9.65
CA GLY A 77 -21.11 -5.27 -10.10
C GLY A 77 -21.60 -5.14 -11.52
#